data_AF-A0A4V2ARW7-F1
#
_entry.id   AF-A0A4V2ARW7-F1
#
_cell.length_a   1.000
_cell.length_b   1.000
_cell.length_c   1.000
_cell.angle_alpha   90.00
_cell.angle_beta   90.00
_cell.angle_gamma   90.00
#
_symmetry.space_group_name_H-M   'P 1'
#
loop_
_entity.id
_entity.type
_entity.pdbx_description
1 polymer ?
#
loop_
_entity_poly.entity_id
_entity_poly.type
_entity_poly.pdbx_seq_one_letter_code
_entity_poly.pdbx_strand_id
1 'polypeptide(L)'
;MQCFRPVTSSGRPLITRISDEKLGGLKTHGNAEGGVFIAAGHGAWGISHAPGTGLVLSELIEDRPLSAKIDALRYAFTETAVTHINNSAGLPMEPFRTDNW
;
A
#
# COMPACT_ATOMS: atom_id res chain seq x y z
N MET A 1 -25.70 6.56 -3.84
CA MET A 1 -24.57 5.61 -3.91
C MET A 1 -23.32 6.31 -3.44
N GLN A 2 -22.62 5.78 -2.43
CA GLN A 2 -21.37 6.35 -1.93
C GLN A 2 -20.20 5.48 -2.41
N CYS A 3 -19.09 6.12 -2.78
CA CYS A 3 -17.90 5.44 -3.26
C CYS A 3 -16.71 5.88 -2.40
N PHE A 4 -16.08 4.94 -1.71
CA PHE A 4 -14.94 5.22 -0.85
C PHE A 4 -13.66 5.27 -1.67
N ARG A 5 -12.90 6.35 -1.53
CA ARG A 5 -11.61 6.50 -2.20
C ARG A 5 -10.49 6.16 -1.23
N PRO A 6 -9.59 5.23 -1.56
CA PRO A 6 -8.44 4.93 -0.72
C PRO A 6 -7.44 6.08 -0.85
N VAL A 7 -7.27 6.88 0.19
CA VAL A 7 -6.33 8.00 0.25
C VAL A 7 -5.36 7.75 1.40
N THR A 8 -4.07 7.89 1.15
CA THR A 8 -3.06 7.81 2.21
C THR A 8 -2.95 9.14 2.95
N SER A 9 -2.38 9.14 4.16
CA SER A 9 -2.11 10.37 4.92
C SER A 9 -1.23 11.37 4.17
N SER A 10 -0.33 10.89 3.32
CA SER A 10 0.53 11.75 2.49
C SER A 10 -0.13 12.24 1.20
N GLY A 11 -1.34 11.76 0.88
CA GLY A 11 -2.00 12.02 -0.41
C GLY A 11 -1.34 11.35 -1.62
N ARG A 12 -0.30 10.53 -1.41
CA ARG A 12 0.45 9.81 -2.46
C ARG A 12 0.16 8.31 -2.38
N PRO A 13 0.07 7.58 -3.50
CA PRO A 13 -0.12 6.13 -3.45
C PRO A 13 1.07 5.44 -2.79
N LEU A 14 0.81 4.32 -2.14
CA LEU A 14 1.80 3.37 -1.65
C LEU A 14 2.10 2.38 -2.77
N ILE A 15 3.34 2.38 -3.27
CA ILE A 15 3.85 1.41 -4.25
C ILE A 15 5.19 0.90 -3.76
N THR A 16 5.24 -0.31 -3.20
CA THR A 16 6.47 -0.86 -2.62
C THR A 16 6.40 -2.36 -2.32
N ARG A 17 7.58 -2.98 -2.13
CA ARG A 17 7.72 -4.26 -1.42
C ARG A 17 7.69 -3.97 0.08
N ILE A 18 6.82 -4.65 0.82
CA ILE A 18 6.80 -4.56 2.28
C ILE A 18 8.02 -5.31 2.82
N SER A 19 8.81 -4.67 3.68
CA SER A 19 9.95 -5.34 4.34
C SER A 19 9.44 -6.47 5.24
N ASP A 20 10.16 -7.58 5.27
CA ASP A 20 9.87 -8.76 6.08
C ASP A 20 9.75 -8.42 7.59
N GLU A 21 10.50 -7.42 8.06
CA GLU A 21 10.41 -6.90 9.44
C GLU A 21 9.02 -6.34 9.80
N LYS A 22 8.21 -5.96 8.79
CA LYS A 22 6.85 -5.46 8.94
C LYS A 22 5.78 -6.53 8.76
N LEU A 23 6.16 -7.79 8.52
CA LEU A 23 5.23 -8.90 8.25
C LEU A 23 4.90 -9.76 9.48
N GLY A 24 5.17 -9.25 10.70
CA GLY A 24 4.77 -9.93 11.93
C GLY A 24 5.42 -11.31 12.14
N GLY A 25 6.66 -11.48 11.70
CA GLY A 25 7.42 -12.73 11.84
C GLY A 25 7.42 -13.63 10.59
N LEU A 26 6.67 -13.28 9.54
CA LEU A 26 6.76 -13.95 8.25
C LEU A 26 8.03 -13.54 7.50
N LYS A 27 8.66 -14.52 6.84
CA LYS A 27 9.76 -14.29 5.91
C LYS A 27 9.31 -14.60 4.51
N THR A 28 9.72 -13.76 3.57
CA THR A 28 9.44 -13.95 2.14
C THR A 28 10.71 -14.33 1.41
N HIS A 29 10.56 -14.95 0.24
CA HIS A 29 11.69 -15.17 -0.64
C HIS A 29 12.25 -13.80 -1.12
N GLY A 30 13.57 -13.72 -1.30
CA GLY A 30 14.23 -12.52 -1.81
C GLY A 30 14.12 -12.40 -3.34
N ASN A 31 14.44 -11.22 -3.88
CA ASN A 31 14.47 -10.94 -5.31
C ASN A 31 13.12 -11.29 -5.99
N ALA A 32 13.16 -11.79 -7.23
CA ALA A 32 11.99 -12.17 -8.01
C ALA A 32 11.33 -13.51 -7.60
N GLU A 33 11.80 -14.16 -6.54
CA GLU A 33 11.29 -15.46 -6.08
C GLU A 33 10.09 -15.31 -5.12
N GLY A 34 9.78 -14.09 -4.68
CA GLY A 34 8.60 -13.80 -3.87
C GLY A 34 8.66 -12.49 -3.10
N GLY A 35 7.59 -12.21 -2.36
CA GLY A 35 7.48 -10.99 -1.56
C GLY A 35 6.04 -10.61 -1.29
N VAL A 36 5.86 -9.70 -0.34
CA VAL A 36 4.58 -9.00 -0.15
C VAL A 36 4.72 -7.61 -0.74
N PHE A 37 3.81 -7.25 -1.63
CA PHE A 37 3.83 -5.97 -2.34
C PHE A 37 2.51 -5.24 -2.13
N ILE A 38 2.57 -3.91 -2.13
CA ILE A 38 1.40 -3.04 -2.00
C ILE A 38 1.37 -2.03 -3.14
N ALA A 39 0.17 -1.83 -3.69
CA ALA A 39 -0.15 -0.83 -4.70
C ALA A 39 -1.54 -0.28 -4.41
N ALA A 40 -1.63 0.71 -3.51
CA ALA A 40 -2.89 1.23 -3.00
C ALA A 40 -2.82 2.73 -2.73
N GLY A 41 -3.97 3.35 -2.41
CA GLY A 41 -4.01 4.73 -1.92
C GLY A 41 -4.01 5.81 -3.01
N HIS A 42 -4.42 5.49 -4.24
CA HIS A 42 -4.42 6.41 -5.39
C HIS A 42 -5.53 7.48 -5.37
N GLY A 43 -6.38 7.50 -4.35
CA GLY A 43 -7.45 8.47 -4.19
C GLY A 43 -8.41 8.50 -5.37
N ALA A 44 -8.68 9.71 -5.89
CA ALA A 44 -9.57 9.91 -7.05
C ALA A 44 -8.92 9.56 -8.40
N TRP A 45 -7.60 9.30 -8.42
CA TRP A 45 -6.80 9.17 -9.63
C TRP A 45 -6.43 7.72 -9.96
N GLY A 46 -6.98 6.75 -9.21
CA GLY A 46 -6.65 5.33 -9.36
C GLY A 46 -6.80 4.80 -10.78
N ILE A 47 -7.87 5.15 -11.48
CA ILE A 47 -8.10 4.69 -12.86
C ILE A 47 -7.01 5.21 -13.81
N SER A 48 -6.66 6.49 -13.72
CA SER A 48 -5.63 7.10 -14.55
C SER A 48 -4.22 6.57 -14.22
N HIS A 49 -3.94 6.28 -12.95
CA HIS A 49 -2.64 5.80 -12.50
C HIS A 49 -2.46 4.28 -12.54
N ALA A 50 -3.55 3.50 -12.68
CA ALA A 50 -3.50 2.04 -12.63
C ALA A 50 -2.52 1.42 -13.66
N PRO A 51 -2.47 1.86 -14.94
CA PRO A 51 -1.55 1.27 -15.91
C PRO A 51 -0.08 1.48 -15.52
N GLY A 52 0.30 2.70 -15.15
CA GLY A 52 1.67 3.00 -14.72
C GLY A 52 2.05 2.31 -13.41
N THR A 53 1.08 2.22 -12.48
CA THR A 53 1.26 1.46 -11.23
C THR A 53 1.49 -0.02 -11.51
N GLY A 54 0.71 -0.61 -12.42
CA GLY A 54 0.85 -2.02 -12.81
C GLY A 54 2.23 -2.31 -13.39
N LEU A 55 2.71 -1.46 -14.30
CA LEU A 55 4.06 -1.58 -14.87
C LEU A 55 5.14 -1.55 -13.78
N VAL A 56 5.14 -0.51 -12.95
CA VAL A 56 6.17 -0.37 -11.90
C VAL A 56 6.08 -1.48 -10.85
N LEU A 57 4.87 -1.95 -10.52
CA LEU A 57 4.69 -3.07 -9.60
C LEU A 57 5.21 -4.38 -10.19
N SER A 58 4.98 -4.64 -11.47
CA SER A 58 5.55 -5.82 -12.14
C SER A 58 7.07 -5.78 -12.18
N GLU A 59 7.66 -4.61 -12.43
CA GLU A 59 9.12 -4.43 -12.39
C GLU A 59 9.67 -4.67 -10.98
N LEU A 60 8.96 -4.25 -9.93
CA LEU A 60 9.34 -4.56 -8.54
C LEU A 60 9.26 -6.05 -8.23
N ILE A 61 8.22 -6.74 -8.71
CA ILE A 61 8.03 -8.18 -8.50
C ILE A 61 9.12 -8.98 -9.23
N GLU A 62 9.49 -8.56 -10.45
CA GLU A 62 10.51 -9.21 -11.27
C GLU A 62 11.95 -8.77 -10.94
N ASP A 63 12.14 -7.90 -9.94
CA ASP A 63 13.44 -7.31 -9.58
C ASP A 63 14.15 -6.63 -10.78
N ARG A 64 13.38 -5.85 -11.55
CA ARG A 64 13.83 -5.15 -12.76
C ARG A 64 14.04 -3.65 -12.51
N PRO A 65 14.83 -2.97 -13.37
CA PRO A 65 14.93 -1.52 -13.34
C PRO A 65 13.55 -0.87 -13.48
N LEU A 66 13.26 0.08 -12.59
CA LEU A 66 11.96 0.74 -12.55
C LEU A 66 11.83 1.81 -13.63
N SER A 67 10.69 1.81 -14.32
CA SER A 67 10.30 2.83 -15.29
C SER A 67 10.04 4.20 -14.65
N ALA A 68 9.83 4.26 -13.34
CA ALA A 68 9.65 5.51 -12.59
C ALA A 68 10.29 5.46 -11.20
N LYS A 69 10.74 6.62 -10.72
CA LYS A 69 11.22 6.78 -9.34
C LYS A 69 10.04 6.74 -8.39
N ILE A 70 10.09 5.84 -7.42
CA ILE A 70 9.01 5.63 -6.44
C ILE A 70 9.42 5.88 -5.00
N ASP A 71 10.63 6.39 -4.74
CA ASP A 71 11.13 6.62 -3.38
C ASP A 71 10.18 7.50 -2.55
N ALA A 72 9.62 8.54 -3.17
CA ALA A 72 8.64 9.44 -2.56
C ALA A 72 7.26 8.79 -2.30
N LEU A 73 6.99 7.61 -2.85
CA LEU A 73 5.75 6.84 -2.68
C LEU A 73 5.87 5.79 -1.55
N ARG A 74 7.08 5.50 -1.07
CA ARG A 74 7.33 4.47 -0.05
C ARG A 74 7.07 4.94 1.38
N TYR A 75 7.16 6.25 1.64
CA TYR A 75 7.15 6.84 2.98
C TYR A 75 5.76 7.15 3.58
N ALA A 76 4.66 6.60 3.06
CA ALA A 76 3.33 6.92 3.63
C ALA A 76 3.00 6.14 4.93
N PHE A 77 3.90 5.30 5.44
CA PHE A 77 3.78 4.69 6.78
C PHE A 77 4.33 5.63 7.86
N THR A 78 3.79 6.84 7.97
CA THR A 78 3.83 7.60 9.22
C THR A 78 2.47 7.37 9.86
N GLU A 79 2.39 6.31 10.67
CA GLU A 79 1.38 6.02 11.70
C GLU A 79 -0.08 6.44 11.43
N THR A 80 -0.96 5.43 11.40
CA THR A 80 -2.44 5.49 11.27
C THR A 80 -3.02 5.90 9.91
N ALA A 81 -3.90 5.05 9.39
CA ALA A 81 -4.80 5.44 8.31
C ALA A 81 -5.75 6.52 8.85
N VAL A 82 -5.70 7.72 8.27
CA VAL A 82 -6.67 8.78 8.57
C VAL A 82 -7.98 8.40 7.89
N THR A 83 -8.85 7.69 8.60
CA THR A 83 -10.20 7.39 8.15
C THR A 83 -11.20 8.25 8.92
N HIS A 84 -12.25 8.74 8.24
CA HIS A 84 -13.39 9.43 8.88
C HIS A 84 -14.41 8.42 9.47
N ILE A 85 -14.01 7.16 9.61
CA ILE A 85 -14.87 6.04 9.97
C ILE A 85 -14.24 5.37 11.19
N ASN A 86 -14.94 5.42 12.31
CA ASN A 86 -14.51 4.76 13.54
C ASN A 86 -15.31 3.48 13.76
N ASN A 87 -14.72 2.48 14.40
CA ASN A 87 -15.47 1.33 14.91
C ASN A 87 -16.33 1.75 16.11
N SER A 88 -17.14 0.83 16.64
CA SER A 88 -17.97 1.07 17.84
C SER A 88 -17.17 1.40 19.11
N ALA A 89 -15.86 1.15 19.10
CA ALA A 89 -14.92 1.53 20.16
C ALA A 89 -14.27 2.92 19.92
N GLY A 90 -14.64 3.65 18.86
CA GLY A 90 -14.14 5.00 18.57
C GLY A 90 -12.75 5.05 17.94
N LEU A 91 -12.20 3.90 17.54
CA LEU A 91 -10.88 3.82 16.89
C LEU A 91 -11.02 3.94 15.37
N PRO A 92 -10.09 4.63 14.68
CA PRO A 92 -10.11 4.74 13.23
C PRO A 92 -10.00 3.36 12.60
N MET A 93 -10.80 3.11 11.56
CA MET A 93 -10.77 1.86 10.81
C MET A 93 -9.38 1.73 10.13
N GLU A 94 -8.57 0.78 10.58
CA GLU A 94 -7.23 0.51 10.02
C GLU A 94 -7.28 -0.59 8.91
N PRO A 95 -6.35 -0.58 7.94
CA PRO A 95 -6.42 -1.45 6.74
C PRO A 95 -6.20 -2.94 7.01
N PHE A 96 -5.65 -3.29 8.17
CA PHE A 96 -5.42 -4.65 8.62
C PHE A 96 -6.23 -4.87 9.90
N ARG A 97 -7.13 -5.85 9.85
CA ARG A 97 -8.07 -6.20 10.91
C ARG A 97 -7.31 -6.80 12.11
N THR A 98 -7.26 -6.11 13.24
CA THR A 98 -6.58 -6.55 14.47
C THR A 98 -7.53 -7.16 15.51
N ASP A 99 -8.82 -7.28 15.21
CA ASP A 99 -9.83 -7.89 16.08
C ASP A 99 -10.23 -9.32 15.67
N ASN A 100 -10.36 -10.19 16.67
CA ASN A 100 -10.78 -11.59 16.52
C ASN A 100 -12.31 -11.72 16.52
N TRP A 101 -12.96 -11.52 15.37
CA TRP A 101 -14.29 -12.10 15.11
C TRP A 101 -14.24 -13.03 13.90
#